data_AF-A0A2Z3HTM0-F1
#
_entry.id   AF-A0A2Z3HTM0-F1
#
_cell.length_a   1.000
_cell.length_b   1.000
_cell.length_c   1.000
_cell.angle_alpha   90.00
_cell.angle_beta   90.00
_cell.angle_gamma   90.00
#
_symmetry.space_group_name_H-M   'P 1'
#
loop_
_entity.id
_entity.type
_entity.pdbx_description
1 polymer ?
#
loop_
_entity_poly.entity_id
_entity_poly.type
_entity_poly.pdbx_seq_one_letter_code
_entity_poly.pdbx_strand_id
1 'polypeptide(L)'
;MRKSSLIAAFLLACAFAVPATDALAQSRRNPDEEQAEAAARKRKRDAEFGDNQAPLPQLRNAGPCPFVKVLYDAGRYVEFTGGREASAEVAWSGEIQKISAGCEYQDDQPIAVAMDVLFAVGKGPKASGNSKTYRYWVAVTQRNRLVIDKVYFDLPVRFEPGQDRLYAIERIDGIVIPRATLTTSGSNFEILVGFDVTPAMAEFNRQGKRFRLDAGAQTAASGSRTPK
;
A
#
# COMPACT_ATOMS: atom_id res chain seq x y z
N MET A 1 52.90 -66.04 38.56
CA MET A 1 53.88 -66.76 37.71
C MET A 1 54.41 -65.71 36.72
N ARG A 2 55.58 -65.08 36.87
CA ARG A 2 56.99 -65.56 36.83
C ARG A 2 57.40 -66.23 35.50
N LYS A 3 58.02 -65.44 34.61
CA LYS A 3 59.33 -65.62 33.88
C LYS A 3 59.45 -64.46 32.85
N SER A 4 60.47 -63.57 32.82
CA SER A 4 61.95 -63.74 32.73
C SER A 4 62.38 -64.16 31.31
N SER A 5 63.35 -63.54 30.59
CA SER A 5 64.37 -62.49 30.86
C SER A 5 64.71 -61.70 29.56
N LEU A 6 65.52 -60.62 29.55
CA LEU A 6 67.01 -60.63 29.46
C LEU A 6 67.69 -59.24 29.68
N ILE A 7 69.02 -59.27 29.88
CA ILE A 7 69.99 -58.24 30.36
C ILE A 7 71.25 -58.35 29.44
N ALA A 8 72.16 -57.39 29.16
CA ALA A 8 72.66 -56.14 29.79
C ALA A 8 72.47 -54.89 28.85
N ALA A 9 72.73 -53.61 29.19
CA ALA A 9 73.57 -52.84 30.14
C ALA A 9 75.06 -52.60 29.74
N PHE A 10 75.41 -51.35 29.38
CA PHE A 10 76.74 -50.75 29.58
C PHE A 10 76.64 -49.21 29.67
N LEU A 11 77.40 -48.61 30.58
CA LEU A 11 77.52 -47.16 30.82
C LEU A 11 78.78 -46.62 30.13
N LEU A 12 78.72 -45.39 29.58
CA LEU A 12 79.73 -44.35 29.87
C LEU A 12 79.25 -42.96 29.42
N ALA A 13 79.59 -41.93 30.17
CA ALA A 13 79.27 -40.54 29.86
C ALA A 13 80.50 -39.79 29.31
N CYS A 14 80.31 -38.98 28.27
CA CYS A 14 81.22 -37.90 27.90
C CYS A 14 80.40 -36.65 27.57
N ALA A 15 80.74 -35.53 28.22
CA ALA A 15 80.06 -34.26 28.03
C ALA A 15 80.56 -33.53 26.78
N PHE A 16 79.65 -33.01 25.96
CA PHE A 16 79.92 -31.92 25.03
C PHE A 16 78.81 -30.88 25.10
N ALA A 17 79.20 -29.62 24.92
CA ALA A 17 78.40 -28.46 25.30
C ALA A 17 77.17 -28.23 24.41
N VAL A 18 76.14 -27.65 25.02
CA VAL A 18 74.94 -27.15 24.36
C VAL A 18 75.26 -25.84 23.62
N PRO A 19 75.07 -25.74 22.30
CA PRO A 19 74.79 -24.46 21.66
C PRO A 19 73.30 -24.14 21.87
N ALA A 20 73.01 -22.99 22.47
CA ALA A 20 71.63 -22.53 22.64
C ALA A 20 70.97 -22.31 21.28
N THR A 21 69.85 -22.97 21.02
CA THR A 21 68.99 -22.70 19.86
C THR A 21 68.00 -21.57 20.18
N ASP A 22 68.52 -20.39 20.50
CA ASP A 22 67.75 -19.15 20.47
C ASP A 22 67.68 -18.64 19.02
N ALA A 23 66.82 -19.30 18.24
CA ALA A 23 66.29 -18.77 17.00
C ALA A 23 64.77 -18.69 17.13
N LEU A 24 64.30 -17.74 17.94
CA LEU A 24 62.92 -17.25 17.88
C LEU A 24 62.70 -16.62 16.50
N ALA A 25 62.40 -17.46 15.51
CA ALA A 25 61.83 -17.04 14.25
C ALA A 25 60.38 -16.59 14.50
N GLN A 26 60.23 -15.46 15.20
CA GLN A 26 59.07 -14.60 15.05
C GLN A 26 59.08 -14.13 13.60
N SER A 27 58.42 -14.93 12.73
CA SER A 27 57.98 -14.46 11.43
C SER A 27 57.15 -13.21 11.69
N ARG A 28 57.76 -12.04 11.43
CA ARG A 28 57.04 -10.78 11.35
C ARG A 28 56.14 -10.91 10.13
N ARG A 29 54.92 -11.40 10.36
CA ARG A 29 53.86 -11.42 9.36
C ARG A 29 53.80 -10.01 8.77
N ASN A 30 53.99 -9.87 7.46
CA ASN A 30 54.06 -8.53 6.89
C ASN A 30 52.68 -7.87 7.09
N PRO A 31 52.62 -6.59 7.53
CA PRO A 31 51.35 -5.90 7.72
C PRO A 31 50.48 -5.93 6.45
N ASP A 32 51.13 -5.90 5.28
CA ASP A 32 50.49 -5.95 3.97
C ASP A 32 49.86 -7.34 3.66
N GLU A 33 50.48 -8.44 4.11
CA GLU A 33 49.94 -9.80 3.98
C GLU A 33 48.72 -9.99 4.88
N GLU A 34 48.78 -9.48 6.11
CA GLU A 34 47.67 -9.55 7.07
C GLU A 34 46.47 -8.70 6.61
N GLN A 35 46.72 -7.52 6.03
CA GLN A 35 45.69 -6.71 5.36
C GLN A 35 45.10 -7.41 4.13
N ALA A 36 45.93 -8.07 3.31
CA ALA A 36 45.46 -8.82 2.14
C ALA A 36 44.59 -10.03 2.55
N GLU A 37 45.00 -10.79 3.57
CA GLU A 37 44.18 -11.87 4.16
C GLU A 37 42.86 -11.35 4.73
N ALA A 38 42.87 -10.25 5.48
CA ALA A 38 41.67 -9.64 6.04
C ALA A 38 40.71 -9.16 4.94
N ALA A 39 41.24 -8.54 3.87
CA ALA A 39 40.48 -8.13 2.70
C ALA A 39 39.89 -9.33 1.94
N ALA A 40 40.65 -10.43 1.80
CA ALA A 40 40.18 -11.67 1.17
C ALA A 40 39.08 -12.37 1.99
N ARG A 41 39.23 -12.42 3.32
CA ARG A 41 38.19 -12.92 4.25
C ARG A 41 36.94 -12.07 4.20
N LYS A 42 37.09 -10.73 4.20
CA LYS A 42 35.98 -9.79 4.00
C LYS A 42 35.27 -10.07 2.67
N ARG A 43 35.99 -10.12 1.54
CA ARG A 43 35.40 -10.42 0.22
C ARG A 43 34.70 -11.78 0.17
N LYS A 44 35.23 -12.82 0.80
CA LYS A 44 34.56 -14.13 0.89
C LYS A 44 33.25 -14.04 1.67
N ARG A 45 33.28 -13.48 2.89
CA ARG A 45 32.07 -13.30 3.71
C ARG A 45 31.04 -12.40 3.02
N ASP A 46 31.48 -11.32 2.39
CA ASP A 46 30.63 -10.40 1.64
C ASP A 46 30.12 -11.03 0.32
N ALA A 47 30.72 -12.11 -0.18
CA ALA A 47 30.19 -12.91 -1.30
C ALA A 47 29.26 -14.05 -0.84
N GLU A 48 29.45 -14.56 0.37
CA GLU A 48 28.65 -15.66 0.97
C GLU A 48 27.39 -15.15 1.67
N PHE A 49 27.44 -13.94 2.25
CA PHE A 49 26.35 -13.31 3.02
C PHE A 49 25.98 -11.90 2.53
N GLY A 50 26.53 -11.44 1.39
CA GLY A 50 26.30 -10.09 0.88
C GLY A 50 24.92 -9.84 0.27
N ASP A 51 24.13 -10.89 0.03
CA ASP A 51 22.77 -10.77 -0.49
C ASP A 51 21.78 -10.35 0.62
N ASN A 52 21.95 -9.13 1.09
CA ASN A 52 20.99 -8.41 1.93
C ASN A 52 19.78 -7.92 1.12
N GLN A 53 19.62 -8.38 -0.13
CA GLN A 53 18.54 -8.05 -1.05
C GLN A 53 17.80 -9.29 -1.56
N ALA A 54 17.92 -10.44 -0.87
CA ALA A 54 16.90 -11.47 -0.94
C ALA A 54 15.55 -10.79 -0.63
N PRO A 55 14.61 -10.70 -1.60
CA PRO A 55 13.35 -10.05 -1.35
C PRO A 55 12.60 -10.89 -0.31
N LEU A 56 12.51 -10.37 0.92
CA LEU A 56 11.74 -11.00 1.98
C LEU A 56 10.38 -11.41 1.39
N PRO A 57 9.97 -12.69 1.49
CA PRO A 57 8.69 -13.12 0.96
C PRO A 57 7.63 -12.17 1.50
N GLN A 58 7.01 -11.39 0.61
CA GLN A 58 6.06 -10.34 1.00
C GLN A 58 5.10 -10.96 2.01
N LEU A 59 5.11 -10.47 3.26
CA LEU A 59 4.47 -11.17 4.36
C LEU A 59 2.97 -11.20 4.06
N ARG A 60 2.51 -12.33 3.53
CA ARG A 60 1.14 -12.45 3.02
C ARG A 60 0.24 -12.36 4.23
N ASN A 61 -0.65 -11.36 4.24
CA ASN A 61 -1.66 -11.18 5.28
C ASN A 61 -2.30 -12.53 5.65
N ALA A 62 -2.45 -12.77 6.95
CA ALA A 62 -2.99 -14.03 7.47
C ALA A 62 -4.41 -14.36 6.95
N GLY A 63 -5.13 -13.36 6.41
CA GLY A 63 -6.35 -13.55 5.64
C GLY A 63 -6.48 -12.56 4.46
N PRO A 64 -7.47 -12.79 3.58
CA PRO A 64 -7.80 -11.85 2.50
C PRO A 64 -8.45 -10.57 3.06
N CYS A 65 -8.26 -9.44 2.39
CA CYS A 65 -8.92 -8.20 2.81
C CYS A 65 -10.44 -8.21 2.59
N PRO A 66 -11.19 -7.37 3.32
CA PRO A 66 -12.59 -7.06 3.00
C PRO A 66 -12.75 -6.55 1.57
N PHE A 67 -13.94 -6.77 1.00
CA PHE A 67 -14.28 -6.14 -0.28
C PHE A 67 -14.50 -4.65 -0.04
N VAL A 68 -13.76 -3.78 -0.75
CA VAL A 68 -13.97 -2.33 -0.68
C VAL A 68 -14.54 -1.85 -2.01
N LYS A 69 -15.70 -1.19 -1.98
CA LYS A 69 -16.44 -0.80 -3.19
C LYS A 69 -17.18 0.52 -3.05
N VAL A 70 -17.48 1.11 -4.20
CA VAL A 70 -18.45 2.19 -4.33
C VAL A 70 -19.87 1.60 -4.42
N LEU A 71 -20.83 2.09 -3.63
CA LEU A 71 -22.23 1.73 -3.81
C LEU A 71 -22.78 2.41 -5.06
N TYR A 72 -23.28 1.65 -6.05
CA TYR A 72 -23.67 2.16 -7.37
C TYR A 72 -24.63 3.37 -7.32
N ASP A 73 -25.68 3.28 -6.50
CA ASP A 73 -26.70 4.32 -6.32
C ASP A 73 -26.14 5.61 -5.69
N ALA A 74 -25.03 5.52 -4.97
CA ALA A 74 -24.39 6.63 -4.25
C ALA A 74 -23.00 7.00 -4.80
N GLY A 75 -22.52 6.32 -5.84
CA GLY A 75 -21.18 6.56 -6.41
C GLY A 75 -21.07 7.86 -7.20
N ARG A 76 -22.21 8.49 -7.49
CA ARG A 76 -22.32 9.75 -8.25
C ARG A 76 -23.24 10.71 -7.51
N TYR A 77 -22.89 11.99 -7.55
CA TYR A 77 -23.66 13.10 -7.02
C TYR A 77 -24.04 14.01 -8.18
N VAL A 78 -25.33 14.36 -8.31
CA VAL A 78 -25.77 15.36 -9.29
C VAL A 78 -26.86 16.22 -8.67
N GLU A 79 -26.53 17.48 -8.39
CA GLU A 79 -27.46 18.47 -7.87
C GLU A 79 -28.04 19.27 -9.04
N PHE A 80 -29.33 19.11 -9.31
CA PHE A 80 -30.06 19.85 -10.34
C PHE A 80 -30.79 21.05 -9.75
N THR A 81 -30.82 22.16 -10.49
CA THR A 81 -31.76 23.26 -10.25
C THR A 81 -32.97 23.16 -11.17
N GLY A 82 -34.07 23.84 -10.83
CA GLY A 82 -35.23 23.96 -11.71
C GLY A 82 -35.98 22.64 -12.02
N GLY A 83 -35.70 21.55 -11.31
CA GLY A 83 -36.44 20.29 -11.42
C GLY A 83 -36.27 19.52 -12.74
N ARG A 84 -35.21 19.78 -13.52
CA ARG A 84 -34.98 19.12 -14.82
C ARG A 84 -33.64 18.42 -14.86
N GLU A 85 -33.62 17.19 -15.36
CA GLU A 85 -32.42 16.39 -15.55
C GLU A 85 -31.61 16.79 -16.79
N ALA A 86 -31.15 18.05 -16.86
CA ALA A 86 -30.40 18.59 -17.98
C ALA A 86 -29.01 19.06 -17.55
N SER A 87 -27.99 18.91 -18.42
CA SER A 87 -26.63 19.38 -18.15
C SER A 87 -26.56 20.88 -17.88
N ALA A 88 -27.37 21.66 -18.61
CA ALA A 88 -27.53 23.11 -18.40
C ALA A 88 -28.19 23.47 -17.06
N GLU A 89 -28.78 22.51 -16.33
CA GLU A 89 -29.42 22.70 -15.02
C GLU A 89 -28.61 22.12 -13.85
N VAL A 90 -27.41 21.58 -14.10
CA VAL A 90 -26.53 21.08 -13.03
C VAL A 90 -25.93 22.26 -12.26
N ALA A 91 -26.07 22.23 -10.94
CA ALA A 91 -25.32 23.09 -10.02
C ALA A 91 -24.00 22.42 -9.62
N TRP A 92 -24.05 21.17 -9.15
CA TRP A 92 -22.88 20.47 -8.64
C TRP A 92 -22.88 19.01 -9.09
N SER A 93 -21.70 18.47 -9.40
CA SER A 93 -21.51 17.08 -9.80
C SER A 93 -20.36 16.42 -9.05
N GLY A 94 -20.44 15.12 -8.84
CA GLY A 94 -19.39 14.32 -8.22
C GLY A 94 -19.44 12.87 -8.67
N GLU A 95 -18.29 12.21 -8.72
CA GLU A 95 -18.16 10.77 -8.98
C GLU A 95 -16.96 10.21 -8.21
N ILE A 96 -17.16 9.07 -7.55
CA ILE A 96 -16.06 8.33 -6.91
C ILE A 96 -15.37 7.49 -8.00
N GLN A 97 -14.21 7.96 -8.45
CA GLN A 97 -13.49 7.40 -9.59
C GLN A 97 -12.74 6.11 -9.26
N LYS A 98 -12.13 6.05 -8.07
CA LYS A 98 -11.27 4.94 -7.65
C LYS A 98 -11.25 4.83 -6.13
N ILE A 99 -11.14 3.59 -5.65
CA ILE A 99 -10.71 3.29 -4.29
C ILE A 99 -9.43 2.45 -4.37
N SER A 100 -8.48 2.73 -3.49
CA SER A 100 -7.31 1.88 -3.22
C SER A 100 -7.34 1.53 -1.75
N ALA A 101 -7.24 0.26 -1.39
CA ALA A 101 -7.35 -0.17 0.02
C ALA A 101 -6.32 -1.25 0.37
N GLY A 102 -5.78 -1.15 1.58
CA GLY A 102 -4.95 -2.17 2.21
C GLY A 102 -5.57 -2.62 3.52
N CYS A 103 -5.22 -3.82 3.97
CA CYS A 103 -5.60 -4.31 5.29
C CYS A 103 -4.42 -5.02 5.95
N GLU A 104 -4.47 -5.15 7.26
CA GLU A 104 -3.50 -5.89 8.07
C GLU A 104 -4.19 -6.89 8.99
N TYR A 105 -3.48 -7.98 9.28
CA TYR A 105 -3.86 -8.98 10.26
C TYR A 105 -2.69 -9.18 11.22
N GLN A 106 -2.95 -9.03 12.52
CA GLN A 106 -1.97 -9.26 13.57
C GLN A 106 -2.58 -10.26 14.56
N ASP A 107 -2.13 -11.52 14.54
CA ASP A 107 -2.59 -12.62 15.39
C ASP A 107 -4.12 -12.67 15.65
N ASP A 108 -4.56 -12.36 16.88
CA ASP A 108 -5.95 -12.32 17.34
C ASP A 108 -6.61 -10.93 17.25
N GLN A 109 -5.84 -9.90 16.88
CA GLN A 109 -6.31 -8.53 16.78
C GLN A 109 -7.37 -8.38 15.67
N PRO A 110 -8.26 -7.38 15.79
CA PRO A 110 -9.15 -6.95 14.72
C PRO A 110 -8.42 -6.71 13.38
N ILE A 111 -9.15 -6.81 12.27
CA ILE A 111 -8.61 -6.43 10.96
C ILE A 111 -8.54 -4.91 10.89
N ALA A 112 -7.34 -4.37 10.72
CA ALA A 112 -7.15 -2.95 10.42
C ALA A 112 -7.27 -2.74 8.90
N VAL A 113 -7.98 -1.69 8.47
CA VAL A 113 -8.12 -1.30 7.06
C VAL A 113 -7.82 0.19 6.91
N ALA A 114 -7.07 0.50 5.85
CA ALA A 114 -6.79 1.86 5.38
C ALA A 114 -7.15 1.97 3.90
N MET A 115 -7.67 3.11 3.46
CA MET A 115 -7.99 3.34 2.05
C MET A 115 -7.81 4.80 1.60
N ASP A 116 -7.49 4.95 0.31
CA ASP A 116 -7.56 6.21 -0.42
C ASP A 116 -8.80 6.19 -1.34
N VAL A 117 -9.63 7.23 -1.27
CA VAL A 117 -10.80 7.42 -2.14
C VAL A 117 -10.57 8.62 -3.05
N LEU A 118 -10.54 8.38 -4.36
CA LEU A 118 -10.41 9.42 -5.38
C LEU A 118 -11.80 9.90 -5.83
N PHE A 119 -12.11 11.14 -5.49
CA PHE A 119 -13.27 11.87 -5.97
C PHE A 119 -12.90 12.72 -7.19
N ALA A 120 -13.77 12.75 -8.20
CA ALA A 120 -13.81 13.81 -9.20
C ALA A 120 -15.08 14.63 -8.95
N VAL A 121 -14.95 15.96 -8.79
CA VAL A 121 -16.09 16.85 -8.55
C VAL A 121 -16.10 18.02 -9.51
N GLY A 122 -17.29 18.54 -9.79
CA GLY A 122 -17.53 19.55 -10.81
C GLY A 122 -18.50 20.65 -10.38
N LYS A 123 -18.24 21.86 -10.87
CA LYS A 123 -19.04 23.07 -10.75
C LYS A 123 -19.83 23.26 -12.04
N GLY A 124 -21.14 23.06 -11.96
CA GLY A 124 -22.04 23.19 -13.11
C GLY A 124 -22.43 24.65 -13.41
N PRO A 125 -23.10 24.91 -14.55
CA PRO A 125 -23.52 26.25 -14.96
C PRO A 125 -24.54 26.92 -14.02
N LYS A 126 -25.16 26.17 -13.11
CA LYS A 126 -26.10 26.68 -12.09
C LYS A 126 -25.52 26.70 -10.68
N ALA A 127 -24.21 26.48 -10.53
CA ALA A 127 -23.53 26.55 -9.25
C ALA A 127 -23.67 27.94 -8.63
N SER A 128 -24.03 27.99 -7.34
CA SER A 128 -23.93 29.24 -6.56
C SER A 128 -22.53 29.35 -5.96
N GLY A 129 -21.73 30.28 -6.48
CA GLY A 129 -20.37 30.54 -6.00
C GLY A 129 -19.33 29.52 -6.46
N ASN A 130 -18.18 29.52 -5.78
CA ASN A 130 -16.97 28.77 -6.16
C ASN A 130 -16.56 27.70 -5.13
N SER A 131 -17.40 27.39 -4.14
CA SER A 131 -17.10 26.39 -3.11
C SER A 131 -18.33 25.54 -2.81
N LYS A 132 -18.11 24.26 -2.51
CA LYS A 132 -19.15 23.28 -2.13
C LYS A 132 -18.56 22.34 -1.10
N THR A 133 -19.34 22.03 -0.06
CA THR A 133 -19.06 20.87 0.77
C THR A 133 -19.93 19.73 0.24
N TYR A 134 -19.27 18.66 -0.22
CA TYR A 134 -19.92 17.39 -0.48
C TYR A 134 -19.92 16.60 0.83
N ARG A 135 -20.96 15.80 1.05
CA ARG A 135 -20.96 14.85 2.16
C ARG A 135 -20.88 13.45 1.59
N TYR A 136 -20.06 12.60 2.20
CA TYR A 136 -19.92 11.20 1.85
C TYR A 136 -19.98 10.34 3.11
N TRP A 137 -20.04 9.03 2.93
CA TRP A 137 -20.08 8.07 4.01
C TRP A 137 -19.28 6.82 3.67
N VAL A 138 -18.81 6.16 4.73
CA VAL A 138 -18.16 4.86 4.71
C VAL A 138 -18.96 3.95 5.62
N ALA A 139 -19.38 2.79 5.11
CA ALA A 139 -20.15 1.81 5.87
C ALA A 139 -19.43 0.46 5.90
N VAL A 140 -19.23 -0.09 7.10
CA VAL A 140 -18.74 -1.46 7.27
C VAL A 140 -19.96 -2.38 7.36
N THR A 141 -19.96 -3.46 6.58
CA THR A 141 -21.08 -4.40 6.49
C THR A 141 -20.62 -5.84 6.64
N GLN A 142 -21.50 -6.71 7.15
CA GLN A 142 -21.40 -8.13 6.80
C GLN A 142 -21.81 -8.28 5.33
N ARG A 143 -20.98 -8.95 4.54
CA ARG A 143 -21.14 -9.09 3.10
C ARG A 143 -22.55 -9.53 2.72
N ASN A 144 -23.21 -8.72 1.88
CA ASN A 144 -24.59 -8.91 1.40
C ASN A 144 -25.66 -9.08 2.51
N ARG A 145 -25.44 -8.58 3.74
CA ARG A 145 -26.38 -8.77 4.86
C ARG A 145 -26.73 -7.49 5.62
N LEU A 146 -25.87 -7.08 6.56
CA LEU A 146 -26.20 -6.10 7.59
C LEU A 146 -25.12 -5.03 7.66
N VAL A 147 -25.54 -3.76 7.75
CA VAL A 147 -24.65 -2.65 8.09
C VAL A 147 -24.26 -2.77 9.57
N ILE A 148 -22.97 -2.92 9.84
CA ILE A 148 -22.40 -2.99 11.18
C ILE A 148 -22.24 -1.57 11.73
N ASP A 149 -21.66 -0.68 10.93
CA ASP A 149 -21.44 0.73 11.25
C ASP A 149 -21.45 1.59 9.98
N LYS A 150 -21.75 2.88 10.12
CA LYS A 150 -21.74 3.88 9.05
C LYS A 150 -21.33 5.25 9.58
N VAL A 151 -20.18 5.74 9.12
CA VAL A 151 -19.63 7.06 9.45
C VAL A 151 -19.80 8.01 8.28
N TYR A 152 -20.08 9.28 8.57
CA TYR A 152 -20.22 10.37 7.60
C TYR A 152 -19.02 11.32 7.66
N PHE A 153 -18.63 11.83 6.50
CA PHE A 153 -17.48 12.70 6.30
C PHE A 153 -17.85 13.87 5.38
N ASP A 154 -17.21 15.01 5.60
CA ASP A 154 -17.37 16.20 4.77
C ASP A 154 -16.14 16.38 3.86
N LEU A 155 -16.39 16.65 2.59
CA LEU A 155 -15.41 16.94 1.54
C LEU A 155 -15.59 18.40 1.10
N PRO A 156 -14.96 19.38 1.77
CA PRO A 156 -15.00 20.78 1.38
C PRO A 156 -14.08 21.02 0.19
N VAL A 157 -14.62 21.58 -0.90
CA VAL A 157 -13.84 21.92 -2.09
C VAL A 157 -14.02 23.36 -2.52
N ARG A 158 -13.00 23.89 -3.19
CA ARG A 158 -12.99 25.22 -3.81
C ARG A 158 -12.49 25.10 -5.24
N PHE A 159 -13.19 25.77 -6.15
CA PHE A 159 -12.86 25.84 -7.56
C PHE A 159 -12.21 27.19 -7.85
N GLU A 160 -10.99 27.17 -8.36
CA GLU A 160 -10.28 28.39 -8.73
C GLU A 160 -10.89 29.06 -9.99
N PRO A 161 -10.57 30.34 -10.27
CA PRO A 161 -11.04 31.02 -11.47
C PRO A 161 -10.68 30.23 -12.75
N GLY A 162 -11.67 30.00 -13.61
CA GLY A 162 -11.52 29.17 -14.82
C GLY A 162 -11.60 27.65 -14.59
N GLN A 163 -11.68 27.18 -13.35
CA GLN A 163 -11.81 25.75 -13.03
C GLN A 163 -13.29 25.33 -12.90
N ASP A 164 -13.71 24.35 -13.69
CA ASP A 164 -15.02 23.67 -13.60
C ASP A 164 -14.93 22.29 -12.91
N ARG A 165 -13.74 21.68 -12.86
CA ARG A 165 -13.50 20.32 -12.32
C ARG A 165 -12.22 20.25 -11.49
N LEU A 166 -12.25 19.41 -10.45
CA LEU A 166 -11.08 19.06 -9.65
C LEU A 166 -11.15 17.61 -9.16
N TYR A 167 -10.00 17.08 -8.77
CA TYR A 167 -9.88 15.78 -8.11
C TYR A 167 -9.47 15.99 -6.65
N ALA A 168 -10.04 15.19 -5.75
CA ALA A 168 -9.68 15.16 -4.34
C ALA A 168 -9.39 13.70 -3.93
N ILE A 169 -8.39 13.50 -3.09
CA ILE A 169 -8.05 12.18 -2.52
C ILE A 169 -8.25 12.27 -1.01
N GLU A 170 -9.19 11.49 -0.51
CA GLU A 170 -9.44 11.36 0.93
C GLU A 170 -8.76 10.09 1.43
N ARG A 171 -7.90 10.24 2.43
CA ARG A 171 -7.30 9.14 3.20
C ARG A 171 -8.24 8.80 4.35
N ILE A 172 -8.66 7.54 4.43
CA ILE A 172 -9.47 7.01 5.53
C ILE A 172 -8.67 5.89 6.19
N ASP A 173 -8.15 6.19 7.37
CA ASP A 173 -7.42 5.26 8.24
C ASP A 173 -8.30 4.84 9.44
N GLY A 174 -7.84 3.85 10.22
CA GLY A 174 -8.47 3.50 11.49
C GLY A 174 -9.79 2.73 11.38
N ILE A 175 -10.12 2.14 10.22
CA ILE A 175 -11.25 1.23 10.11
C ILE A 175 -10.87 -0.09 10.77
N VAL A 176 -11.54 -0.42 11.88
CA VAL A 176 -11.28 -1.60 12.69
C VAL A 176 -12.45 -2.56 12.58
N ILE A 177 -12.21 -3.79 12.10
CA ILE A 177 -13.23 -4.84 11.99
C ILE A 177 -12.97 -5.94 13.03
N PRO A 178 -13.81 -6.04 14.09
CA PRO A 178 -13.66 -7.09 15.11
C PRO A 178 -13.75 -8.49 14.51
N ARG A 179 -12.82 -9.37 14.91
CA ARG A 179 -12.84 -10.79 14.57
C ARG A 179 -13.44 -11.57 15.73
N ALA A 180 -14.44 -12.41 15.45
CA ALA A 180 -15.02 -13.31 16.45
C ALA A 180 -14.08 -14.48 16.78
N THR A 181 -13.21 -14.86 15.85
CA THR A 181 -12.24 -15.95 15.95
C THR A 181 -11.01 -15.64 15.09
N LEU A 182 -9.89 -16.34 15.34
CA LEU A 182 -8.72 -16.32 14.46
C LEU A 182 -9.06 -16.68 13.00
N THR A 183 -10.03 -17.57 12.78
CA THR A 183 -10.52 -18.01 11.47
C THR A 183 -11.51 -17.04 10.80
N THR A 184 -11.88 -15.94 11.47
CA THR A 184 -12.78 -14.93 10.90
C THR A 184 -12.07 -14.19 9.76
N SER A 185 -12.46 -14.51 8.53
CA SER A 185 -11.92 -13.92 7.29
C SER A 185 -12.51 -12.55 6.98
N GLY A 186 -11.65 -11.61 6.56
CA GLY A 186 -12.03 -10.30 6.05
C GLY A 186 -12.98 -10.36 4.86
N SER A 187 -12.94 -11.42 4.04
CA SER A 187 -13.89 -11.63 2.93
C SER A 187 -15.35 -11.85 3.37
N ASN A 188 -15.62 -12.02 4.67
CA ASN A 188 -16.97 -12.00 5.23
C ASN A 188 -17.55 -10.58 5.36
N PHE A 189 -16.71 -9.56 5.19
CA PHE A 189 -17.07 -8.15 5.33
C PHE A 189 -16.94 -7.42 3.99
N GLU A 190 -17.72 -6.36 3.86
CA GLU A 190 -17.65 -5.43 2.73
C GLU A 190 -17.74 -3.99 3.27
N ILE A 191 -16.81 -3.15 2.83
CA ILE A 191 -16.78 -1.72 3.12
C ILE A 191 -17.30 -0.98 1.89
N LEU A 192 -18.38 -0.24 2.08
CA LEU A 192 -19.06 0.52 1.05
C LEU A 192 -18.80 2.01 1.23
N VAL A 193 -18.48 2.70 0.14
CA VAL A 193 -18.33 4.16 0.10
C VAL A 193 -19.38 4.75 -0.84
N GLY A 194 -19.93 5.90 -0.48
CA GLY A 194 -20.88 6.64 -1.33
C GLY A 194 -21.05 8.09 -0.88
N PHE A 195 -21.52 8.94 -1.78
CA PHE A 195 -22.01 10.27 -1.43
C PHE A 195 -23.30 10.17 -0.60
N ASP A 196 -23.56 11.19 0.23
CA ASP A 196 -24.85 11.39 0.87
C ASP A 196 -25.84 11.95 -0.17
N VAL A 197 -26.44 11.04 -0.93
CA VAL A 197 -27.35 11.34 -2.05
C VAL A 197 -28.80 11.39 -1.59
N THR A 198 -29.60 12.26 -2.20
CA THR A 198 -31.06 12.23 -2.03
C THR A 198 -31.67 10.99 -2.70
N PRO A 199 -32.89 10.57 -2.32
CA PRO A 199 -33.58 9.46 -3.01
C PRO A 199 -33.74 9.69 -4.53
N ALA A 200 -33.93 10.94 -4.96
CA ALA A 200 -34.01 11.30 -6.38
C ALA A 200 -32.65 11.14 -7.10
N MET A 201 -31.55 11.53 -6.46
CA MET A 201 -30.19 11.29 -6.98
C MET A 201 -29.88 9.78 -7.06
N ALA A 202 -30.27 9.01 -6.03
CA ALA A 202 -30.10 7.56 -6.01
C ALA A 202 -30.86 6.87 -7.15
N GLU A 203 -32.08 7.32 -7.44
CA GLU A 203 -32.88 6.79 -8.55
C GLU A 203 -32.36 7.20 -9.92
N PHE A 204 -31.94 8.47 -10.08
CA PHE A 204 -31.21 8.92 -11.29
C PHE A 204 -29.97 8.06 -11.56
N ASN A 205 -29.22 7.72 -10.51
CA ASN A 205 -28.05 6.86 -10.60
C ASN A 205 -28.43 5.42 -10.98
N ARG A 206 -29.45 4.83 -10.34
CA ARG A 206 -29.98 3.49 -10.62
C ARG A 206 -30.35 3.29 -12.08
N GLN A 207 -30.94 4.32 -12.71
CA GLN A 207 -31.34 4.32 -14.11
C GLN A 207 -30.15 4.39 -15.10
N GLY A 208 -28.91 4.44 -14.62
CA GLY A 208 -27.70 4.51 -15.46
C GLY A 208 -27.50 5.84 -16.19
N LYS A 209 -28.34 6.84 -15.91
CA LYS A 209 -28.24 8.19 -16.49
C LYS A 209 -26.91 8.82 -16.08
N ARG A 210 -26.20 9.41 -17.05
CA ARG A 210 -24.89 10.05 -16.84
C ARG A 210 -24.72 11.25 -17.76
N PHE A 211 -24.23 12.37 -17.23
CA PHE A 211 -23.76 13.46 -18.08
C PHE A 211 -22.33 13.17 -18.51
N ARG A 212 -22.17 12.76 -19.76
CA ARG A 212 -20.88 12.90 -20.44
C ARG A 212 -20.71 14.38 -20.75
N LEU A 213 -19.78 15.04 -20.06
CA LEU A 213 -19.52 16.48 -20.21
C LEU A 213 -18.98 16.84 -21.62
N ASP A 214 -18.64 15.83 -22.44
CA ASP A 214 -18.01 15.99 -23.75
C ASP A 214 -18.98 15.82 -24.93
N ALA A 215 -20.29 15.72 -24.69
CA ALA A 215 -21.32 15.47 -25.72
C ALA A 215 -21.55 16.62 -26.73
N GLY A 216 -20.66 17.62 -26.76
CA GLY A 216 -20.62 18.71 -27.74
C GLY A 216 -19.23 19.05 -28.29
N ALA A 217 -18.18 18.30 -27.92
CA ALA A 217 -16.79 18.66 -28.24
C ALA A 217 -16.35 18.31 -29.68
N GLN A 218 -17.16 17.61 -30.47
CA GLN A 218 -16.75 17.10 -31.80
C GLN A 218 -17.11 17.99 -32.99
N THR A 219 -17.85 19.10 -32.81
CA THR A 219 -18.30 19.97 -33.92
C THR A 219 -17.42 21.21 -34.17
N ALA A 220 -16.39 21.47 -33.38
CA ALA A 220 -15.55 22.67 -33.51
C ALA A 220 -14.35 22.53 -34.49
N ALA A 221 -14.05 21.32 -34.99
CA ALA A 221 -12.81 21.03 -35.73
C ALA A 221 -12.94 21.00 -37.27
N SER A 222 -14.14 21.13 -37.82
CA SER A 222 -14.41 21.01 -39.28
C SER A 222 -14.60 22.35 -40.01
N GLY A 223 -14.20 23.46 -39.38
CA GLY A 223 -14.55 24.83 -39.80
C GLY A 223 -13.48 25.66 -40.53
N SER A 224 -12.40 25.08 -41.07
CA SER A 224 -11.38 25.86 -41.81
C SER A 224 -10.52 25.06 -42.79
N ARG A 225 -11.09 24.71 -43.95
CA ARG A 225 -10.29 24.34 -45.13
C ARG A 225 -10.96 24.79 -46.43
N THR A 226 -10.84 26.09 -46.72
CA THR A 226 -11.22 26.67 -48.02
C THR A 226 -10.26 26.21 -49.11
N PRO A 227 -10.73 25.63 -50.23
CA PRO A 227 -9.87 25.29 -51.36
C PRO A 227 -9.60 26.50 -52.26
N LYS A 228 -8.39 26.57 -52.81
CA LYS A 228 -8.03 27.32 -54.02
C LYS A 228 -7.09 26.44 -54.84
#